data_AF-A0A0A6PBP9-F1
#
_entry.id   AF-A0A0A6PBP9-F1
#
_cell.length_a   1.000
_cell.length_b   1.000
_cell.length_c   1.000
_cell.angle_alpha   90.00
_cell.angle_beta   90.00
_cell.angle_gamma   90.00
#
_symmetry.space_group_name_H-M   'P 1'
#
loop_
_entity.id
_entity.type
_entity.pdbx_description
1 polymer ?
#
loop_
_entity_poly.entity_id
_entity_poly.type
_entity_poly.pdbx_seq_one_letter_code
_entity_poly.pdbx_strand_id
1 'polypeptide(L)' 'MSQYILELPDSLLEQAKKIATQKQISINLLKERAKRADINACRAVLAKIPDNPIDELDRIL' A
#
# COMPACT_ATOMS: atom_id res chain seq x y z
N MET A 1 -26.68 2.14 -6.97
CA MET A 1 -25.21 1.97 -6.97
C MET A 1 -24.81 1.68 -5.53
N SER A 2 -24.33 0.47 -5.23
CA SER A 2 -24.00 0.07 -3.87
C SER A 2 -22.78 0.85 -3.37
N GLN A 3 -22.98 1.80 -2.44
CA GLN A 3 -21.90 2.45 -1.73
C GLN A 3 -21.31 1.44 -0.75
N TYR A 4 -20.34 0.65 -1.22
CA TYR A 4 -19.49 -0.11 -0.30
C TYR A 4 -18.71 0.89 0.54
N ILE A 5 -19.15 1.06 1.78
CA ILE A 5 -18.41 1.79 2.79
C ILE A 5 -17.21 0.91 3.13
N LEU A 6 -16.04 1.30 2.61
CA LEU A 6 -14.78 0.65 2.95
C LEU A 6 -14.40 1.12 4.36
N GLU A 7 -14.92 0.43 5.37
CA GLU A 7 -14.51 0.63 6.76
C GLU A 7 -13.11 0.02 6.94
N LEU A 8 -12.12 0.90 7.06
CA LEU A 8 -10.74 0.50 7.32
C LEU A 8 -10.55 0.44 8.84
N PRO A 9 -9.90 -0.61 9.36
CA PRO A 9 -9.37 -0.63 10.72
C PRO A 9 -8.53 0.61 11.02
N ASP A 10 -8.57 1.09 12.27
CA ASP A 10 -7.89 2.33 12.69
C ASP A 10 -6.39 2.34 12.36
N SER A 11 -5.72 1.20 12.50
CA SER A 11 -4.30 1.06 12.17
C SER A 11 -3.99 1.32 10.70
N LEU A 12 -4.85 0.85 9.79
CA LEU A 12 -4.71 1.08 8.35
C LEU A 12 -5.10 2.51 7.96
N LEU A 13 -6.04 3.11 8.69
CA LEU A 13 -6.46 4.48 8.49
C LEU A 13 -5.36 5.47 8.89
N GLU A 14 -4.64 5.21 10.00
CA GLU A 14 -3.47 5.97 10.41
C GLU A 14 -2.29 5.84 9.43
N GLN A 15 -2.05 4.65 8.89
CA GLN A 15 -1.05 4.47 7.83
C GLN A 15 -1.44 5.22 6.56
N ALA A 16 -2.71 5.16 6.14
CA ALA A 16 -3.20 5.88 4.99
C ALA A 16 -3.05 7.40 5.17
N LYS A 17 -3.30 7.94 6.38
CA LYS A 17 -3.04 9.35 6.72
C LYS A 17 -1.56 9.70 6.57
N LYS A 18 -0.64 8.89 7.11
CA LYS A 18 0.81 9.14 6.99
C LYS A 18 1.25 9.19 5.53
N ILE A 19 0.81 8.24 4.72
CA ILE A 19 1.13 8.17 3.28
C ILE A 19 0.50 9.34 2.52
N ALA A 20 -0.74 9.71 2.85
CA ALA A 20 -1.44 10.85 2.29
C ALA A 20 -0.66 12.15 2.50
N THR A 21 -0.21 12.39 3.74
CA THR A 21 0.60 13.56 4.10
C THR A 21 1.95 13.57 3.38
N GLN A 22 2.66 12.44 3.36
CA GLN A 22 3.96 12.33 2.67
C GLN A 22 3.85 12.60 1.17
N LYS A 23 2.79 12.13 0.53
CA LYS A 23 2.56 12.28 -0.91
C LYS A 23 1.73 13.51 -1.28
N GLN A 24 1.33 14.33 -0.30
CA GLN A 24 0.43 15.49 -0.47
C GLN A 24 -0.85 15.16 -1.26
N ILE A 25 -1.45 14.00 -0.99
CA ILE A 25 -2.69 13.55 -1.64
C ILE A 25 -3.80 13.34 -0.62
N SER A 26 -5.06 13.46 -1.05
CA SER A 26 -6.19 13.19 -0.18
C SER A 26 -6.39 11.70 0.09
N ILE A 27 -6.90 11.37 1.28
CA ILE A 27 -7.26 9.99 1.66
C ILE A 27 -8.33 9.42 0.72
N ASN A 28 -9.25 10.25 0.24
CA ASN A 28 -10.27 9.83 -0.74
C ASN A 28 -9.63 9.37 -2.05
N LEU A 29 -8.60 10.07 -2.53
CA LEU A 29 -7.87 9.65 -3.72
C LEU A 29 -7.14 8.31 -3.49
N LEU A 30 -6.59 8.08 -2.30
CA LEU A 30 -6.00 6.79 -1.91
C LEU A 30 -7.06 5.67 -1.91
N LYS A 31 -8.26 5.92 -1.37
CA LYS A 31 -9.36 4.95 -1.38
C LYS A 31 -9.81 4.61 -2.81
N GLU A 32 -9.96 5.61 -3.68
CA GLU A 32 -10.33 5.38 -5.08
C GLU A 32 -9.23 4.64 -5.87
N ARG A 33 -7.96 4.93 -5.59
CA ARG A 33 -6.84 4.17 -6.16
C ARG A 33 -6.82 2.73 -5.67
N ALA A 34 -7.06 2.50 -4.38
CA ALA A 34 -7.13 1.17 -3.80
C ALA A 34 -8.27 0.34 -4.41
N LYS A 35 -9.45 0.95 -4.65
CA LYS A 35 -10.56 0.29 -5.36
C LYS A 35 -10.20 -0.16 -6.78
N ARG A 36 -9.33 0.60 -7.46
CA ARG A 36 -8.86 0.29 -8.83
C ARG A 36 -7.62 -0.59 -8.86
N ALA A 37 -6.97 -0.82 -7.73
CA ALA A 37 -5.73 -1.58 -7.68
C ALA A 37 -6.03 -3.07 -7.89
N ASP A 38 -5.48 -3.63 -8.97
CA ASP A 38 -5.52 -5.07 -9.20
C ASP A 38 -4.40 -5.74 -8.41
N ILE A 39 -4.77 -6.31 -7.26
CA ILE A 39 -3.86 -6.99 -6.34
C ILE A 39 -3.15 -8.16 -7.04
N ASN A 40 -3.82 -8.85 -7.97
CA ASN A 40 -3.23 -9.99 -8.68
C ASN A 40 -2.15 -9.52 -9.65
N ALA A 41 -2.39 -8.42 -10.35
CA ALA A 41 -1.38 -7.80 -11.22
C ALA A 41 -0.16 -7.34 -10.40
N CYS A 42 -0.38 -6.70 -9.25
CA CYS A 42 0.72 -6.31 -8.36
C CYS A 42 1.53 -7.52 -7.87
N ARG A 43 0.87 -8.61 -7.46
CA ARG A 43 1.55 -9.84 -7.03
C ARG A 43 2.35 -10.48 -8.16
N ALA A 44 1.82 -10.48 -9.39
CA ALA A 44 2.51 -11.01 -10.55
C ALA A 44 3.77 -10.21 -10.92
N VAL A 45 3.79 -8.90 -10.65
CA VAL A 45 5.02 -8.08 -10.79
C VAL A 45 6.03 -8.44 -9.71
N LEU A 46 5.60 -8.54 -8.44
CA LEU A 46 6.50 -8.89 -7.32
C LEU A 46 7.11 -10.28 -7.48
N ALA A 47 6.35 -11.25 -8.00
CA ALA A 47 6.84 -12.61 -8.25
C ALA A 47 7.95 -12.69 -9.31
N LYS A 48 8.14 -11.65 -10.13
CA LYS A 48 9.22 -11.58 -11.12
C LYS A 48 10.50 -10.97 -10.56
N ILE A 49 10.42 -10.33 -9.40
CA ILE A 49 11.60 -9.77 -8.74
C ILE A 49 12.28 -10.96 -8.04
N PRO A 50 13.52 -11.31 -8.44
CA PRO A 50 14.25 -12.36 -7.74
C PRO A 50 14.43 -11.92 -6.29
N ASP A 51 14.24 -12.85 -5.35
CA ASP A 51 14.56 -12.59 -3.94
C ASP A 51 16.04 -12.25 -3.86
N ASN A 52 16.34 -10.98 -3.64
CA ASN A 52 17.70 -10.56 -3.34
C ASN A 52 17.99 -11.10 -1.94
N PRO A 53 19.08 -11.84 -1.72
CA PRO A 53 19.49 -12.16 -0.36
C PRO A 53 19.60 -10.83 0.38
N ILE A 54 19.03 -10.78 1.59
CA ILE A 54 19.28 -9.69 2.51
C ILE A 54 20.76 -9.83 2.84
N ASP A 55 21.62 -9.10 2.12
CA ASP A 55 23.01 -8.98 2.49
C ASP A 55 23.06 -8.51 3.94
N GLU A 56 23.89 -9.17 4.75
CA GLU A 56 24.08 -8.93 6.19
C GLU A 56 24.53 -7.50 6.56
N LEU A 57 24.45 -6.54 5.63
CA LEU A 57 24.82 -5.14 5.84
C LEU A 57 23.88 -4.37 6.79
N ASP A 58 22.71 -4.92 7.13
CA ASP A 58 21.81 -4.34 8.15
C ASP A 58 22.13 -4.82 9.59
N ARG A 59 23.16 -5.68 9.78
CA ARG A 59 23.61 -6.05 11.14
C ARG A 59 24.59 -5.05 11.76
N ILE A 60 25.06 -4.04 11.03
CA ILE A 60 26.06 -3.11 11.54
C ILE A 60 25.62 -1.66 11.28
N LEU A 61 25.11 -1.05 12.35
CA LEU A 61 24.96 0.39 12.66
C LEU A 61 23.63 1.07 12.31
#